data_AF-A0A5J9SP56-F1
#
_entry.id   AF-A0A5J9SP56-F1
#
_cell.length_a   1.000
_cell.length_b   1.000
_cell.length_c   1.000
_cell.angle_alpha   90.00
_cell.angle_beta   90.00
_cell.angle_gamma   90.00
#
_symmetry.space_group_name_H-M   'P 1'
#
loop_
_entity.id
_entity.type
_entity.pdbx_description
1 polymer ?
#
loop_
_entity_poly.entity_id
_entity_poly.type
_entity_poly.pdbx_seq_one_letter_code
_entity_poly.pdbx_strand_id
1 'polypeptide(L)'
;MVLLMERIEMADTFEHYTAVTDAPDRDRRVFRNKMERDFYKIEEGYEDRARQVARTACHKLVKDMMYEARTQAIVDFHAARNVKVKRKEATTMTLTKDEYLEAIPWWMASYPDCWNVLVDKWCAEAWEAMHKACRQRRLLMQGPSHHQGSLSLNEYAAKYSAAHGGEPINTFEAFALSHKGKAEAEIHYNPEDPPEAYSNPSVYSRLSSYSEVAKEVYGQDYDPRSHDLDGEVVMRAGKGKKHGRYYLGDSAQLEEERARREHLEASLAQQVQEQVQAQVQAQVQAQTQDMFSYFHAHFTAMGHPLPPHPTWAPRPPISSPPMPGSAGSNVEAGAVVGVQDVDLSAARTLFPPVPPPFDP
;
A
#
# COMPACT_ATOMS: atom_id res chain seq x y z
N MET A 1 27.00 4.11 -3.29
CA MET A 1 27.04 2.99 -4.26
C MET A 1 26.98 1.68 -3.48
N VAL A 2 26.39 0.63 -4.07
CA VAL A 2 26.26 -0.70 -3.46
C VAL A 2 26.78 -1.74 -4.44
N LEU A 3 27.52 -2.73 -3.95
CA LEU A 3 27.93 -3.88 -4.73
C LEU A 3 26.79 -4.90 -4.75
N LEU A 4 26.13 -5.05 -5.90
CA LEU A 4 25.10 -6.06 -6.11
C LEU A 4 25.51 -6.91 -7.30
N MET A 5 25.54 -8.24 -7.10
CA MET A 5 25.87 -9.20 -8.17
C MET A 5 27.12 -8.81 -8.98
N GLU A 6 28.22 -8.45 -8.27
CA GLU A 6 29.51 -8.05 -8.86
C GLU A 6 29.51 -6.76 -9.71
N ARG A 7 28.42 -5.98 -9.66
CA ARG A 7 28.34 -4.65 -10.26
C ARG A 7 28.18 -3.59 -9.18
N ILE A 8 28.88 -2.47 -9.35
CA ILE A 8 28.71 -1.31 -8.48
C ILE A 8 27.54 -0.51 -9.02
N GLU A 9 26.42 -0.58 -8.31
CA GLU A 9 25.18 0.11 -8.65
C GLU A 9 24.93 1.29 -7.71
N MET A 10 24.13 2.24 -8.16
CA MET A 10 23.76 3.39 -7.35
C MET A 10 22.55 3.02 -6.47
N ALA A 11 22.60 3.39 -5.19
CA ALA A 11 21.52 3.09 -4.25
C ALA A 11 20.36 4.08 -4.42
N ASP A 12 19.56 3.95 -5.46
CA ASP A 12 18.35 4.76 -5.71
C ASP A 12 17.03 4.04 -5.45
N THR A 13 17.09 2.74 -5.12
CA THR A 13 15.93 1.97 -4.72
C THR A 13 16.09 1.53 -3.27
N PHE A 14 14.97 1.35 -2.57
CA PHE A 14 14.99 0.78 -1.23
C PHE A 14 15.57 -0.64 -1.23
N GLU A 15 15.41 -1.39 -2.33
CA GLU A 15 15.99 -2.73 -2.48
C GLU A 15 17.52 -2.69 -2.38
N HIS A 16 18.17 -1.69 -2.98
CA HIS A 16 19.62 -1.50 -2.83
C HIS A 16 20.02 -1.24 -1.38
N TYR A 17 19.22 -0.50 -0.62
CA TYR A 17 19.48 -0.27 0.80
C TYR A 17 19.21 -1.52 1.66
N THR A 18 18.18 -2.31 1.35
CA THR A 18 17.90 -3.56 2.08
C THR A 18 18.94 -4.66 1.85
N ALA A 19 19.66 -4.61 0.72
CA ALA A 19 20.69 -5.57 0.39
C ALA A 19 22.04 -5.27 1.08
N VAL A 20 22.19 -4.09 1.67
CA VAL A 20 23.38 -3.69 2.42
C VAL A 20 23.20 -4.07 3.88
N THR A 21 24.17 -4.77 4.47
CA THR A 21 24.22 -4.97 5.93
C THR A 21 24.28 -3.63 6.65
N ASP A 22 23.38 -3.43 7.60
CA ASP A 22 23.36 -2.21 8.43
C ASP A 22 24.71 -1.97 9.08
N ALA A 23 25.21 -0.74 8.94
CA ALA A 23 26.41 -0.32 9.63
C ALA A 23 26.11 -0.20 11.14
N PRO A 24 27.01 -0.69 12.01
CA PRO A 24 26.87 -0.46 13.45
C PRO A 24 26.77 1.03 13.73
N ASP A 25 25.87 1.42 14.61
CA ASP A 25 25.80 2.80 15.07
C ASP A 25 27.03 3.18 15.91
N ARG A 26 27.06 4.43 16.41
CA ARG A 26 28.17 4.94 17.24
C ARG A 26 28.47 4.07 18.46
N ASP A 27 27.48 3.33 18.96
CA ASP A 27 27.56 2.44 20.12
C ASP A 27 27.69 0.96 19.72
N ARG A 28 27.98 0.68 18.44
CA ARG A 28 28.08 -0.66 17.85
C ARG A 28 26.78 -1.46 17.84
N ARG A 29 25.62 -0.80 17.96
CA ARG A 29 24.32 -1.46 17.85
C ARG A 29 23.95 -1.61 16.38
N VAL A 30 23.48 -2.81 16.02
CA VAL A 30 22.95 -3.15 14.70
C VAL A 30 21.45 -3.33 14.85
N PHE A 31 20.67 -2.43 14.27
CA PHE A 31 19.21 -2.47 14.28
C PHE A 31 18.75 -3.02 12.94
N ARG A 32 17.70 -3.85 12.86
CA ARG A 32 17.20 -4.31 11.55
C ARG A 32 16.50 -3.20 10.77
N ASN A 33 16.07 -2.14 11.44
CA ASN A 33 15.58 -0.91 10.83
C ASN A 33 15.63 0.26 11.84
N LYS A 34 15.49 1.49 11.35
CA LYS A 34 15.54 2.71 12.18
C LYS A 34 14.34 2.86 13.14
N MET A 35 13.23 2.14 12.92
CA MET A 35 12.06 2.14 13.82
C MET A 35 12.28 1.29 15.07
N GLU A 36 13.20 0.34 15.03
CA GLU A 36 13.62 -0.48 16.20
C GLU A 36 14.60 0.25 17.12
N ARG A 37 15.05 1.46 16.75
CA ARG A 37 15.69 2.35 17.73
C ARG A 37 14.63 2.81 18.72
N ASP A 38 14.97 2.86 20.00
CA ASP A 38 14.12 3.10 21.19
C ASP A 38 13.22 4.37 21.19
N PHE A 39 13.01 5.05 20.05
CA PHE A 39 12.23 6.28 19.92
C PHE A 39 10.72 6.06 19.94
N TYR A 40 10.23 4.88 19.53
CA TYR A 40 8.79 4.60 19.41
C TYR A 40 8.44 3.22 19.92
N LYS A 41 7.36 3.12 20.70
CA LYS A 41 6.76 1.84 21.10
C LYS A 41 5.61 1.51 20.15
N ILE A 42 5.67 0.34 19.52
CA ILE A 42 4.58 -0.16 18.68
C ILE A 42 3.51 -0.75 19.60
N GLU A 43 2.24 -0.44 19.30
CA GLU A 43 1.10 -1.04 19.98
C GLU A 43 0.99 -2.53 19.63
N GLU A 44 0.67 -3.36 20.63
CA GLU A 44 0.56 -4.80 20.47
C GLU A 44 -0.55 -5.16 19.47
N GLY A 45 -0.26 -6.03 18.51
CA GLY A 45 -1.18 -6.41 17.43
C GLY A 45 -1.08 -5.54 16.17
N TYR A 46 -0.25 -4.49 16.17
CA TYR A 46 -0.04 -3.59 15.03
C TYR A 46 1.32 -3.70 14.35
N GLU A 47 2.14 -4.68 14.74
CA GLU A 47 3.53 -4.81 14.32
C GLU A 47 3.66 -4.91 12.80
N ASP A 48 2.78 -5.68 12.15
CA ASP A 48 2.80 -5.86 10.70
C ASP A 48 2.38 -4.59 9.96
N ARG A 49 1.35 -3.89 10.45
CA ARG A 49 0.91 -2.61 9.90
C ARG A 49 2.00 -1.55 10.06
N ALA A 50 2.60 -1.46 11.23
CA ALA A 50 3.71 -0.54 11.50
C ALA A 50 4.89 -0.82 10.56
N ARG A 51 5.23 -2.11 10.35
CA ARG A 51 6.28 -2.51 9.41
C ARG A 51 5.93 -2.16 7.96
N GLN A 52 4.69 -2.34 7.54
CA GLN A 52 4.22 -1.97 6.20
C GLN A 52 4.27 -0.45 5.97
N VAL A 53 3.82 0.34 6.94
CA VAL A 53 3.87 1.81 6.90
C VAL A 53 5.31 2.28 6.85
N ALA A 54 6.18 1.75 7.72
CA ALA A 54 7.60 2.07 7.73
C ALA A 54 8.26 1.76 6.39
N ARG A 55 8.03 0.55 5.85
CA ARG A 55 8.52 0.13 4.54
C ARG A 55 8.05 1.10 3.45
N THR A 56 6.77 1.46 3.42
CA THR A 56 6.20 2.38 2.42
C THR A 56 6.82 3.78 2.53
N ALA A 57 6.97 4.29 3.75
CA ALA A 57 7.62 5.58 4.00
C ALA A 57 9.08 5.57 3.55
N CYS A 58 9.85 4.53 3.86
CA CYS A 58 11.25 4.43 3.44
C CYS A 58 11.40 4.37 1.91
N HIS A 59 10.55 3.60 1.21
CA HIS A 59 10.55 3.58 -0.26
C HIS A 59 10.31 4.98 -0.86
N LYS A 60 9.41 5.76 -0.25
CA LYS A 60 9.13 7.13 -0.68
C LYS A 60 10.31 8.05 -0.37
N LEU A 61 10.86 7.99 0.83
CA LEU A 61 11.98 8.85 1.28
C LEU A 61 13.21 8.71 0.39
N VAL A 62 13.61 7.48 0.02
CA VAL A 62 14.77 7.26 -0.85
C VAL A 62 14.57 7.93 -2.21
N LYS A 63 13.37 7.80 -2.80
CA LYS A 63 13.03 8.43 -4.08
C LYS A 63 13.00 9.96 -3.97
N ASP A 64 12.36 10.48 -2.92
CA ASP A 64 12.23 11.92 -2.69
C ASP A 64 13.61 12.55 -2.41
N MET A 65 14.49 11.87 -1.68
CA MET A 65 15.86 12.33 -1.41
C MET A 65 16.62 12.66 -2.70
N MET A 66 16.59 11.75 -3.69
CA MET A 66 17.28 11.97 -4.97
C MET A 66 16.64 13.10 -5.79
N TYR A 67 15.31 13.21 -5.75
CA TYR A 67 14.59 14.31 -6.41
C TYR A 67 14.91 15.68 -5.79
N GLU A 68 14.96 15.74 -4.46
CA GLU A 68 15.28 16.95 -3.72
C GLU A 68 16.76 17.32 -3.87
N ALA A 69 17.67 16.34 -3.94
CA ALA A 69 19.10 16.57 -4.21
C ALA A 69 19.31 17.30 -5.55
N ARG A 70 18.62 16.86 -6.61
CA ARG A 70 18.66 17.53 -7.92
C ARG A 70 18.14 18.97 -7.85
N THR A 71 17.02 19.17 -7.16
CA THR A 71 16.41 20.50 -7.00
C THR A 71 17.34 21.43 -6.20
N GLN A 72 17.98 20.90 -5.15
CA GLN A 72 18.95 21.64 -4.34
C GLN A 72 20.18 22.05 -5.16
N ALA A 73 20.75 21.14 -5.96
CA ALA A 73 21.89 21.45 -6.82
C ALA A 73 21.58 22.57 -7.83
N ILE A 74 20.37 22.61 -8.39
CA ILE A 74 19.94 23.72 -9.27
C ILE A 74 19.93 25.05 -8.50
N VAL A 75 19.36 25.05 -7.29
CA VAL A 75 19.32 26.26 -6.45
C VAL A 75 20.73 26.73 -6.10
N ASP A 76 21.60 25.81 -5.68
CA ASP A 76 22.97 26.10 -5.25
C ASP A 76 23.83 26.60 -6.42
N PHE A 77 23.69 25.99 -7.60
CA PHE A 77 24.37 26.41 -8.83
C PHE A 77 24.08 27.87 -9.20
N HIS A 78 22.80 28.25 -9.16
CA HIS A 78 22.37 29.62 -9.44
C HIS A 78 22.76 30.59 -8.31
N ALA A 79 22.66 30.15 -7.06
CA ALA A 79 23.08 30.95 -5.91
C ALA A 79 24.57 31.31 -5.96
N ALA A 80 25.44 30.37 -6.37
CA ALA A 80 26.87 30.60 -6.59
C ALA A 80 27.15 31.67 -7.67
N ARG A 81 26.20 31.89 -8.58
CA ARG A 81 26.24 32.92 -9.64
C ARG A 81 25.43 34.18 -9.27
N ASN A 82 25.06 34.33 -8.00
CA ASN A 82 24.24 35.43 -7.49
C ASN A 82 22.83 35.53 -8.12
N VAL A 83 22.29 34.43 -8.62
CA VAL A 83 20.93 34.34 -9.16
C VAL A 83 20.05 33.60 -8.15
N LYS A 84 18.97 34.24 -7.70
CA LYS A 84 18.03 33.65 -6.74
C LYS A 84 16.94 32.88 -7.49
N VAL A 85 17.00 31.55 -7.43
CA VAL A 85 15.96 30.66 -7.97
C VAL A 85 15.11 30.12 -6.82
N LYS A 86 13.79 30.23 -6.92
CA LYS A 86 12.91 29.60 -5.92
C LYS A 86 12.84 28.10 -6.17
N ARG A 87 12.68 27.30 -5.10
CA ARG A 87 12.54 25.83 -5.21
C ARG A 87 11.48 25.40 -6.23
N LYS A 88 10.32 26.10 -6.28
CA LYS A 88 9.26 25.83 -7.27
C LYS A 88 9.74 26.01 -8.71
N GLU A 89 10.55 27.02 -8.99
CA GLU A 89 11.11 27.28 -10.32
C GLU A 89 12.18 26.22 -10.65
N ALA A 90 13.07 25.93 -9.69
CA ALA A 90 14.13 24.93 -9.84
C ALA A 90 13.62 23.53 -10.23
N THR A 91 12.44 23.11 -9.75
CA THR A 91 11.84 21.81 -10.15
C THR A 91 11.57 21.67 -11.64
N THR A 92 11.48 22.79 -12.38
CA THR A 92 11.23 22.82 -13.83
C THR A 92 12.48 23.08 -14.67
N MET A 93 13.63 23.34 -14.02
CA MET A 93 14.89 23.63 -14.69
C MET A 93 15.72 22.35 -14.87
N THR A 94 16.71 22.43 -15.74
CA THR A 94 17.71 21.39 -16.02
C THR A 94 19.05 22.08 -16.14
N LEU A 95 20.08 21.50 -15.52
CA LEU A 95 21.48 21.87 -15.74
C LEU A 95 22.13 20.88 -16.70
N THR A 96 23.22 21.30 -17.33
CA THR A 96 24.13 20.39 -18.01
C THR A 96 24.91 19.53 -17.01
N LYS A 97 25.55 18.47 -17.49
CA LYS A 97 26.35 17.57 -16.64
C LYS A 97 27.43 18.34 -15.88
N ASP A 98 28.19 19.18 -16.57
CA ASP A 98 29.29 19.95 -15.97
C ASP A 98 28.78 20.92 -14.90
N GLU A 99 27.66 21.60 -15.17
CA GLU A 99 27.02 22.49 -14.20
C GLU A 99 26.53 21.76 -12.95
N TYR A 100 26.00 20.54 -13.08
CA TYR A 100 25.67 19.72 -11.92
C TYR A 100 26.91 19.31 -11.12
N LEU A 101 28.03 19.00 -11.79
CA LEU A 101 29.27 18.61 -11.12
C LEU A 101 29.91 19.78 -10.33
N GLU A 102 29.66 21.03 -10.72
CA GLU A 102 30.04 22.22 -9.94
C GLU A 102 29.18 22.42 -8.68
N ALA A 103 27.96 21.86 -8.67
CA ALA A 103 26.94 22.12 -7.65
C ALA A 103 26.69 20.90 -6.75
N ILE A 104 27.77 20.27 -6.26
CA ILE A 104 27.68 19.12 -5.35
C ILE A 104 27.08 19.57 -4.01
N PRO A 105 25.96 18.99 -3.56
CA PRO A 105 25.42 19.30 -2.24
C PRO A 105 26.43 18.97 -1.14
N TRP A 106 26.53 19.82 -0.11
CA TRP A 106 27.53 19.67 0.96
C TRP A 106 27.53 18.29 1.62
N TRP A 107 26.36 17.67 1.80
CA TRP A 107 26.22 16.35 2.44
C TRP A 107 26.68 15.20 1.54
N MET A 108 26.92 15.46 0.25
CA MET A 108 27.52 14.54 -0.72
C MET A 108 28.93 14.96 -1.13
N ALA A 109 29.47 16.06 -0.61
CA ALA A 109 30.79 16.58 -1.01
C ALA A 109 31.93 15.57 -0.80
N SER A 110 31.83 14.71 0.21
CA SER A 110 32.80 13.63 0.46
C SER A 110 32.68 12.43 -0.49
N TYR A 111 31.66 12.40 -1.35
CA TYR A 111 31.35 11.29 -2.25
C TYR A 111 31.10 11.76 -3.70
N PRO A 112 32.07 12.45 -4.34
CA PRO A 112 31.88 13.03 -5.67
C PRO A 112 31.61 11.98 -6.76
N ASP A 113 32.17 10.78 -6.64
CA ASP A 113 31.89 9.68 -7.58
C ASP A 113 30.42 9.25 -7.54
N CYS A 114 29.81 9.23 -6.35
CA CYS A 114 28.39 8.93 -6.19
C CYS A 114 27.52 10.03 -6.82
N TRP A 115 27.94 11.29 -6.69
CA TRP A 115 27.26 12.41 -7.32
C TRP A 115 27.32 12.34 -8.85
N ASN A 116 28.50 12.05 -9.41
CA ASN A 116 28.68 11.92 -10.86
C ASN A 116 27.74 10.86 -11.46
N VAL A 117 27.59 9.71 -10.79
CA VAL A 117 26.65 8.66 -11.22
C VAL A 117 25.18 9.13 -11.19
N LEU A 118 24.78 9.94 -10.20
CA LEU A 118 23.44 10.55 -10.17
C LEU A 118 23.23 11.53 -11.31
N VAL A 119 24.23 12.37 -11.59
CA VAL A 119 24.19 13.34 -12.67
C VAL A 119 24.09 12.64 -14.02
N ASP A 120 24.88 11.60 -14.26
CA ASP A 120 24.81 10.77 -15.47
C ASP A 120 23.40 10.22 -15.70
N LYS A 121 22.75 9.76 -14.62
CA LYS A 121 21.37 9.29 -14.68
C LYS A 121 20.39 10.39 -15.06
N TRP A 122 20.52 11.60 -14.52
CA TRP A 122 19.61 12.72 -14.82
C TRP A 122 19.83 13.31 -16.21
N CYS A 123 21.07 13.27 -16.70
CA CYS A 123 21.45 13.79 -18.01
C CYS A 123 21.28 12.76 -19.15
N ALA A 124 20.97 11.50 -18.84
CA ALA A 124 20.67 10.49 -19.85
C ALA A 124 19.42 10.86 -20.67
N GLU A 125 19.51 10.78 -22.00
CA GLU A 125 18.40 11.13 -22.92
C GLU A 125 17.09 10.39 -22.59
N ALA A 126 17.20 9.10 -22.28
CA ALA A 126 16.05 8.28 -21.90
C ALA A 126 15.37 8.78 -20.61
N TRP A 127 16.15 9.29 -19.65
CA TRP A 127 15.61 9.84 -18.41
C TRP A 127 14.89 11.17 -18.69
N GLU A 128 15.49 12.05 -19.47
CA GLU A 128 14.89 13.34 -19.82
C GLU A 128 13.58 13.15 -20.59
N ALA A 129 13.56 12.26 -21.58
CA ALA A 129 12.36 11.92 -22.35
C ALA A 129 11.25 11.36 -21.44
N MET A 130 11.58 10.43 -20.55
CA MET A 130 10.62 9.89 -19.58
C MET A 130 10.12 10.97 -18.62
N HIS A 131 10.99 11.85 -18.13
CA HIS A 131 10.63 12.94 -17.23
C HIS A 131 9.67 13.93 -17.89
N LYS A 132 9.97 14.35 -19.14
CA LYS A 132 9.10 15.22 -19.94
C LYS A 132 7.75 14.56 -20.23
N ALA A 133 7.72 13.29 -20.60
CA ALA A 133 6.48 12.56 -20.84
C ALA A 133 5.61 12.44 -19.57
N CYS A 134 6.21 12.17 -18.41
CA CYS A 134 5.51 12.19 -17.12
C CYS A 134 4.94 13.59 -16.80
N ARG A 135 5.70 14.65 -17.07
CA ARG A 135 5.23 16.04 -16.90
C ARG A 135 4.09 16.36 -17.85
N GLN A 136 4.19 16.02 -19.13
CA GLN A 136 3.13 16.23 -20.12
C GLN A 136 1.85 15.50 -19.71
N ARG A 137 1.95 14.25 -19.24
CA ARG A 137 0.79 13.51 -18.70
C ARG A 137 0.14 14.22 -17.51
N ARG A 138 0.92 14.84 -16.61
CA ARG A 138 0.38 15.65 -15.50
C ARG A 138 -0.26 16.95 -15.98
N LEU A 139 0.28 17.58 -17.03
CA LEU A 139 -0.30 18.80 -17.62
C LEU A 139 -1.60 18.53 -18.37
N LEU A 140 -1.83 17.30 -18.84
CA LEU A 140 -3.10 16.88 -19.43
C LEU A 140 -4.22 16.74 -18.38
N MET A 141 -3.91 16.75 -17.08
CA MET A 141 -4.93 16.82 -16.03
C MET A 141 -5.53 18.22 -15.98
N GLN A 142 -6.83 18.33 -16.30
CA GLN A 142 -7.55 19.60 -16.46
C GLN A 142 -7.90 20.31 -15.14
N GLY A 143 -7.48 19.77 -13.99
CA GLY A 143 -7.79 20.35 -12.68
C GLY A 143 -7.27 19.49 -11.52
N PRO A 144 -7.56 19.89 -10.26
CA PRO A 144 -7.33 19.06 -9.09
C PRO A 144 -7.93 17.67 -9.27
N SER A 145 -7.26 16.62 -8.77
CA SER A 145 -7.80 15.27 -8.88
C SER A 145 -9.11 15.11 -8.11
N HIS A 146 -9.24 15.82 -6.99
CA HIS A 146 -10.40 15.90 -6.10
C HIS A 146 -10.09 16.97 -5.03
N HIS A 147 -11.10 17.38 -4.27
CA HIS A 147 -11.01 18.39 -3.21
C HIS A 147 -11.06 17.80 -1.78
N GLN A 148 -11.03 16.47 -1.63
CA GLN A 148 -11.02 15.79 -0.32
C GLN A 148 -9.76 16.05 0.52
N GLY A 149 -8.65 16.45 -0.10
CA GLY A 149 -7.36 16.58 0.59
C GLY A 149 -6.84 15.21 1.03
N SER A 150 -6.46 15.07 2.30
CA SER A 150 -6.05 13.79 2.91
C SER A 150 -7.24 12.97 3.45
N LEU A 151 -8.44 13.56 3.49
CA LEU A 151 -9.62 12.87 3.99
C LEU A 151 -9.99 11.70 3.09
N SER A 152 -10.40 10.61 3.70
CA SER A 152 -11.17 9.56 3.04
C SER A 152 -12.52 10.10 2.55
N LEU A 153 -13.18 9.34 1.67
CA LEU A 153 -14.48 9.75 1.15
C LEU A 153 -15.55 9.86 2.25
N ASN A 154 -15.51 8.95 3.22
CA ASN A 154 -16.41 8.96 4.37
C ASN A 154 -16.14 10.16 5.29
N GLU A 155 -14.88 10.49 5.54
CA GLU A 155 -14.53 11.67 6.33
C GLU A 155 -14.92 12.96 5.59
N TYR A 156 -14.76 13.00 4.27
CA TYR A 156 -15.26 14.09 3.45
C TYR A 156 -16.79 14.22 3.57
N ALA A 157 -17.52 13.10 3.49
CA ALA A 157 -18.97 13.06 3.64
C ALA A 157 -19.42 13.59 5.01
N ALA A 158 -18.80 13.12 6.09
CA ALA A 158 -19.09 13.57 7.45
C ALA A 158 -18.79 15.07 7.62
N LYS A 159 -17.66 15.54 7.06
CA LYS A 159 -17.27 16.95 7.12
C LYS A 159 -18.22 17.85 6.33
N TYR A 160 -18.64 17.41 5.14
CA TYR A 160 -19.62 18.12 4.34
C TYR A 160 -20.97 18.18 5.08
N SER A 161 -21.46 17.03 5.55
CA SER A 161 -22.69 16.96 6.35
C SER A 161 -22.69 17.95 7.52
N ALA A 162 -21.62 17.97 8.32
CA ALA A 162 -21.47 18.91 9.43
C ALA A 162 -21.50 20.39 9.01
N ALA A 163 -21.00 20.73 7.82
CA ALA A 163 -21.01 22.10 7.30
C ALA A 163 -22.38 22.51 6.71
N HIS A 164 -23.22 21.56 6.30
CA HIS A 164 -24.45 21.80 5.52
C HIS A 164 -25.73 21.32 6.24
N GLY A 165 -25.79 21.45 7.56
CA GLY A 165 -27.01 21.20 8.35
C GLY A 165 -27.08 19.83 9.03
N GLY A 166 -26.04 19.01 8.92
CA GLY A 166 -25.88 17.77 9.69
C GLY A 166 -26.59 16.54 9.11
N GLU A 167 -27.29 16.68 7.98
CA GLU A 167 -27.91 15.54 7.30
C GLU A 167 -26.82 14.68 6.64
N PRO A 168 -26.78 13.36 6.89
CA PRO A 168 -25.77 12.49 6.30
C PRO A 168 -25.97 12.41 4.79
N ILE A 169 -24.87 12.46 4.04
CA ILE A 169 -24.87 12.22 2.60
C ILE A 169 -24.34 10.82 2.31
N ASN A 170 -24.91 10.16 1.31
CA ASN A 170 -24.36 8.91 0.81
C ASN A 170 -23.03 9.19 0.07
N THR A 171 -22.32 8.12 -0.17
CA THR A 171 -20.99 8.14 -0.79
C THR A 171 -20.96 8.36 -2.29
N PHE A 172 -22.06 8.12 -3.00
CA PHE A 172 -22.20 8.54 -4.39
C PHE A 172 -22.20 10.07 -4.48
N GLU A 173 -23.00 10.75 -3.65
CA GLU A 173 -23.04 12.21 -3.55
C GLU A 173 -21.73 12.77 -2.99
N ALA A 174 -21.15 12.14 -1.96
CA ALA A 174 -19.85 12.54 -1.44
C ALA A 174 -18.78 12.51 -2.54
N PHE A 175 -18.78 11.47 -3.40
CA PHE A 175 -17.86 11.38 -4.52
C PHE A 175 -18.08 12.54 -5.49
N ALA A 176 -19.31 12.78 -5.93
CA ALA A 176 -19.64 13.87 -6.84
C ALA A 176 -19.21 15.23 -6.26
N LEU A 177 -19.58 15.53 -5.01
CA LEU A 177 -19.27 16.78 -4.32
C LEU A 177 -17.77 16.98 -4.11
N SER A 178 -17.02 15.92 -3.76
CA SER A 178 -15.56 15.99 -3.60
C SER A 178 -14.85 16.38 -4.90
N HIS A 179 -15.50 16.21 -6.05
CA HIS A 179 -15.02 16.64 -7.34
C HIS A 179 -15.54 18.01 -7.79
N LYS A 180 -16.47 18.63 -7.06
CA LYS A 180 -16.97 20.00 -7.30
C LYS A 180 -16.27 21.05 -6.42
N GLY A 181 -15.93 20.70 -5.17
CA GLY A 181 -15.32 21.65 -4.25
C GLY A 181 -14.97 21.09 -2.89
N LYS A 182 -14.49 21.94 -1.99
CA LYS A 182 -14.21 21.57 -0.60
C LYS A 182 -15.50 21.34 0.18
N ALA A 183 -15.42 20.57 1.26
CA ALA A 183 -16.57 20.22 2.11
C ALA A 183 -17.33 21.45 2.64
N GLU A 184 -16.64 22.55 2.91
CA GLU A 184 -17.24 23.78 3.44
C GLU A 184 -17.83 24.70 2.36
N ALA A 185 -17.64 24.39 1.08
CA ALA A 185 -18.17 25.21 0.00
C ALA A 185 -19.68 25.02 -0.13
N GLU A 186 -20.40 26.09 -0.50
CA GLU A 186 -21.83 26.04 -0.83
C GLU A 186 -22.02 25.39 -2.22
N ILE A 187 -21.85 24.07 -2.26
CA ILE A 187 -21.98 23.23 -3.44
C ILE A 187 -23.07 22.20 -3.17
N HIS A 188 -23.85 21.84 -4.20
CA HIS A 188 -24.85 20.78 -4.12
C HIS A 188 -24.69 19.85 -5.33
N TYR A 189 -25.07 18.59 -5.15
CA TYR A 189 -25.12 17.64 -6.26
C TYR A 189 -26.43 17.84 -7.04
N ASN A 190 -26.33 17.93 -8.36
CA ASN A 190 -27.49 17.95 -9.25
C ASN A 190 -27.25 16.91 -10.37
N PRO A 191 -28.16 15.95 -10.59
CA PRO A 191 -28.02 14.97 -11.66
C PRO A 191 -27.95 15.61 -13.07
N GLU A 192 -28.48 16.81 -13.23
CA GLU A 192 -28.46 17.57 -14.50
C GLU A 192 -27.19 18.43 -14.66
N ASP A 193 -26.22 18.32 -13.73
CA ASP A 193 -24.95 19.05 -13.84
C ASP A 193 -24.17 18.63 -15.10
N PRO A 194 -23.70 19.59 -15.91
CA PRO A 194 -22.87 19.27 -17.06
C PRO A 194 -21.45 18.86 -16.62
N PRO A 195 -20.64 18.22 -17.49
CA PRO A 195 -19.28 17.80 -17.16
C PRO A 195 -18.37 18.90 -16.60
N GLU A 196 -18.59 20.15 -17.01
CA GLU A 196 -17.86 21.34 -16.59
C GLU A 196 -18.10 21.72 -15.12
N ALA A 197 -19.15 21.19 -14.48
CA ALA A 197 -19.42 21.39 -13.07
C ALA A 197 -18.41 20.69 -12.14
N TYR A 198 -17.58 19.79 -12.70
CA TYR A 198 -16.61 18.99 -11.96
C TYR A 198 -15.17 19.38 -12.33
N SER A 199 -14.24 19.15 -11.40
CA SER A 199 -12.79 19.34 -11.56
C SER A 199 -12.17 18.56 -12.71
N ASN A 200 -12.83 17.49 -13.19
CA ASN A 200 -12.43 16.72 -14.34
C ASN A 200 -13.66 16.15 -15.06
N PRO A 201 -13.82 16.33 -16.39
CA PRO A 201 -14.97 15.82 -17.13
C PRO A 201 -15.20 14.30 -17.02
N SER A 202 -14.14 13.52 -16.78
CA SER A 202 -14.26 12.08 -16.57
C SER A 202 -15.04 11.69 -15.31
N VAL A 203 -15.23 12.61 -14.36
CA VAL A 203 -16.06 12.41 -13.16
C VAL A 203 -17.52 12.27 -13.56
N TYR A 204 -18.00 13.14 -14.45
CA TYR A 204 -19.35 13.04 -15.00
C TYR A 204 -19.58 11.68 -15.66
N SER A 205 -18.68 11.27 -16.57
CA SER A 205 -18.78 9.96 -17.22
C SER A 205 -18.82 8.79 -16.22
N ARG A 206 -18.07 8.88 -15.10
CA ARG A 206 -18.10 7.87 -14.04
C ARG A 206 -19.45 7.82 -13.33
N LEU A 207 -19.99 8.97 -12.94
CA LEU A 207 -21.28 9.09 -12.27
C LEU A 207 -22.41 8.60 -13.16
N SER A 208 -22.39 8.98 -14.45
CA SER A 208 -23.37 8.52 -15.45
C SER A 208 -23.31 7.01 -15.65
N SER A 209 -22.12 6.44 -15.88
CA SER A 209 -21.98 4.99 -16.05
C SER A 209 -22.40 4.20 -14.81
N TYR A 210 -22.09 4.68 -13.61
CA TYR A 210 -22.60 4.05 -12.38
C TYR A 210 -24.13 4.08 -12.32
N SER A 211 -24.73 5.25 -12.60
CA SER A 211 -26.18 5.43 -12.54
C SER A 211 -26.91 4.55 -13.56
N GLU A 212 -26.38 4.42 -14.78
CA GLU A 212 -26.93 3.55 -15.82
C GLU A 212 -26.90 2.08 -15.38
N VAL A 213 -25.75 1.59 -14.90
CA VAL A 213 -25.63 0.20 -14.45
C VAL A 213 -26.46 -0.06 -13.20
N ALA A 214 -26.54 0.91 -12.28
CA ALA A 214 -27.40 0.79 -11.10
C ALA A 214 -28.87 0.63 -11.50
N LYS A 215 -29.33 1.35 -12.52
CA LYS A 215 -30.69 1.20 -13.07
C LYS A 215 -30.92 -0.15 -13.74
N GLU A 216 -29.91 -0.71 -14.39
CA GLU A 216 -29.98 -2.08 -14.93
C GLU A 216 -30.09 -3.14 -13.82
N VAL A 217 -29.43 -2.92 -12.67
CA VAL A 217 -29.40 -3.87 -11.55
C VAL A 217 -30.63 -3.75 -10.65
N TYR A 218 -31.03 -2.54 -10.29
CA TYR A 218 -32.10 -2.30 -9.30
C TYR A 218 -33.42 -1.80 -9.89
N GLY A 219 -33.44 -1.45 -11.19
CA GLY A 219 -34.62 -0.95 -11.89
C GLY A 219 -34.50 0.52 -12.33
N GLN A 220 -35.30 0.91 -13.33
CA GLN A 220 -35.16 2.20 -14.00
C GLN A 220 -35.43 3.43 -13.12
N ASP A 221 -36.23 3.24 -12.06
CA ASP A 221 -36.58 4.29 -11.09
C ASP A 221 -35.54 4.44 -9.96
N TYR A 222 -34.42 3.71 -10.03
CA TYR A 222 -33.36 3.78 -9.03
C TYR A 222 -32.75 5.20 -8.96
N ASP A 223 -32.80 5.81 -7.78
CA ASP A 223 -32.10 7.06 -7.47
C ASP A 223 -30.73 6.73 -6.83
N PRO A 224 -29.60 7.07 -7.47
CA PRO A 224 -28.26 6.89 -6.91
C PRO A 224 -28.03 7.56 -5.54
N ARG A 225 -28.89 8.52 -5.15
CA ARG A 225 -28.82 9.19 -3.85
C ARG A 225 -29.50 8.41 -2.72
N SER A 226 -30.18 7.32 -3.04
CA SER A 226 -30.93 6.53 -2.05
C SER A 226 -30.04 5.60 -1.22
N HIS A 227 -28.87 5.22 -1.73
CA HIS A 227 -27.97 4.26 -1.10
C HIS A 227 -26.50 4.65 -1.34
N ASP A 228 -25.62 4.06 -0.55
CA ASP A 228 -24.18 4.15 -0.76
C ASP A 228 -23.73 3.46 -2.06
N LEU A 229 -22.50 3.76 -2.50
CA LEU A 229 -21.90 3.12 -3.66
C LEU A 229 -21.86 1.59 -3.48
N ASP A 230 -22.47 0.87 -4.42
CA ASP A 230 -22.43 -0.58 -4.47
C ASP A 230 -21.19 -1.06 -5.24
N GLY A 231 -20.34 -1.84 -4.57
CA GLY A 231 -19.09 -2.35 -5.16
C GLY A 231 -19.28 -3.22 -6.39
N GLU A 232 -20.36 -3.99 -6.50
CA GLU A 232 -20.67 -4.78 -7.70
C GLU A 232 -21.05 -3.87 -8.87
N VAL A 233 -21.89 -2.86 -8.64
CA VAL A 233 -22.27 -1.88 -9.66
C VAL A 233 -21.04 -1.09 -10.12
N VAL A 234 -20.20 -0.63 -9.19
CA VAL A 234 -18.94 0.07 -9.52
C VAL A 234 -18.03 -0.83 -10.37
N MET A 235 -17.95 -2.13 -10.06
CA MET A 235 -17.15 -3.08 -10.82
C MET A 235 -17.71 -3.32 -12.22
N ARG A 236 -19.02 -3.48 -12.37
CA ARG A 236 -19.71 -3.64 -13.66
C ARG A 236 -19.54 -2.40 -14.54
N ALA A 237 -19.76 -1.21 -13.98
CA ALA A 237 -19.60 0.08 -14.69
C ALA A 237 -18.14 0.35 -15.09
N GLY A 238 -17.19 0.00 -14.23
CA GLY A 238 -15.77 0.30 -14.42
C GLY A 238 -14.94 -0.79 -15.11
N LYS A 239 -15.51 -1.99 -15.32
CA LYS A 239 -14.81 -3.20 -15.79
C LYS A 239 -13.58 -3.60 -14.93
N GLY A 240 -13.52 -3.09 -13.69
CA GLY A 240 -12.39 -3.24 -12.76
C GLY A 240 -11.13 -2.46 -13.16
N LYS A 241 -10.36 -1.94 -12.19
CA LYS A 241 -9.00 -1.40 -12.45
C LYS A 241 -7.91 -2.39 -12.01
N LYS A 242 -6.69 -2.21 -12.55
CA LYS A 242 -5.50 -2.96 -12.13
C LYS A 242 -5.30 -2.87 -10.61
N HIS A 243 -4.99 -4.01 -9.99
CA HIS A 243 -4.73 -4.21 -8.56
C HIS A 243 -5.96 -4.10 -7.63
N GLY A 244 -7.15 -4.50 -8.10
CA GLY A 244 -8.36 -4.53 -7.27
C GLY A 244 -8.90 -3.15 -6.89
N ARG A 245 -8.45 -2.10 -7.60
CA ARG A 245 -8.94 -0.74 -7.41
C ARG A 245 -10.28 -0.52 -8.06
N TYR A 246 -11.09 0.29 -7.42
CA TYR A 246 -12.43 0.60 -7.89
C TYR A 246 -12.43 1.80 -8.82
N TYR A 247 -13.44 1.80 -9.70
CA TYR A 247 -13.60 2.85 -10.69
C TYR A 247 -14.06 4.17 -10.06
N LEU A 248 -14.85 4.07 -8.99
CA LEU A 248 -15.38 5.11 -8.10
C LEU A 248 -15.08 4.76 -6.63
N GLY A 249 -14.91 5.76 -5.77
CA GLY A 249 -14.95 5.58 -4.31
C GLY A 249 -13.84 4.73 -3.66
N ASP A 250 -12.66 4.63 -4.28
CA ASP A 250 -11.54 3.72 -3.90
C ASP A 250 -11.01 3.84 -2.45
N SER A 251 -11.43 4.84 -1.66
CA SER A 251 -10.73 5.27 -0.45
C SER A 251 -11.31 4.84 0.91
N ALA A 252 -12.43 4.12 1.05
CA ALA A 252 -12.80 3.54 2.37
C ALA A 252 -13.92 2.48 2.38
N GLN A 253 -15.05 2.69 1.68
CA GLN A 253 -16.21 1.79 1.81
C GLN A 253 -15.96 0.38 1.29
N LEU A 254 -15.05 0.29 0.33
CA LEU A 254 -14.67 -0.98 -0.27
C LEU A 254 -13.69 -1.72 0.62
N GLU A 255 -13.13 -1.10 1.65
CA GLU A 255 -12.29 -1.80 2.62
C GLU A 255 -13.15 -2.66 3.53
N GLU A 256 -14.34 -2.20 3.94
CA GLU A 256 -15.31 -3.03 4.67
C GLU A 256 -15.90 -4.11 3.76
N GLU A 257 -16.28 -3.77 2.52
CA GLU A 257 -16.78 -4.77 1.57
C GLU A 257 -15.70 -5.78 1.18
N ARG A 258 -14.45 -5.34 1.03
CA ARG A 258 -13.28 -6.19 0.83
C ARG A 258 -13.00 -7.06 2.04
N ALA A 259 -13.06 -6.53 3.25
CA ALA A 259 -12.91 -7.32 4.47
C ALA A 259 -14.01 -8.38 4.58
N ARG A 260 -15.26 -8.04 4.23
CA ARG A 260 -16.38 -9.00 4.16
C ARG A 260 -16.12 -10.08 3.10
N ARG A 261 -15.60 -9.71 1.92
CA ARG A 261 -15.23 -10.66 0.86
C ARG A 261 -14.06 -11.57 1.26
N GLU A 262 -13.01 -11.00 1.81
CA GLU A 262 -11.84 -11.75 2.30
C GLU A 262 -12.25 -12.72 3.42
N HIS A 263 -13.14 -12.30 4.32
CA HIS A 263 -13.73 -13.18 5.35
C HIS A 263 -14.59 -14.29 4.73
N LEU A 264 -15.41 -13.99 3.72
CA LEU A 264 -16.23 -14.98 3.02
C LEU A 264 -15.35 -16.00 2.27
N GLU A 265 -14.29 -15.54 1.62
CA GLU A 265 -13.33 -16.38 0.91
C GLU A 265 -12.53 -17.25 1.87
N ALA A 266 -12.08 -16.70 3.01
CA ALA A 266 -11.43 -17.48 4.07
C ALA A 266 -12.36 -18.55 4.65
N SER A 267 -13.63 -18.22 4.88
CA SER A 267 -14.64 -19.17 5.36
C SER A 267 -14.89 -20.29 4.35
N LEU A 268 -15.00 -19.95 3.06
CA LEU A 268 -15.18 -20.94 1.99
C LEU A 268 -13.95 -21.85 1.86
N ALA A 269 -12.74 -21.28 1.94
CA ALA A 269 -11.49 -22.05 1.91
C ALA A 269 -11.39 -23.02 3.09
N GLN A 270 -11.78 -22.58 4.30
CA GLN A 270 -11.83 -23.43 5.48
C GLN A 270 -12.83 -24.57 5.32
N GLN A 271 -14.03 -24.29 4.81
CA GLN A 271 -15.05 -25.30 4.56
C GLN A 271 -14.59 -26.36 3.54
N VAL A 272 -13.91 -25.93 2.47
CA VAL A 272 -13.32 -26.85 1.48
C VAL A 272 -12.24 -27.71 2.13
N GLN A 273 -11.39 -27.12 2.97
CA GLN A 273 -10.33 -27.84 3.67
C GLN A 273 -10.89 -28.89 4.64
N GLU A 274 -11.94 -28.56 5.38
CA GLU A 274 -12.64 -29.50 6.27
C GLU A 274 -13.30 -30.64 5.49
N GLN A 275 -13.95 -30.36 4.35
CA GLN A 275 -14.51 -31.41 3.49
C GLN A 275 -13.43 -32.36 2.96
N VAL A 276 -12.30 -31.82 2.51
CA VAL A 276 -11.19 -32.64 2.01
C VAL A 276 -10.62 -33.50 3.14
N GLN A 277 -10.44 -32.96 4.35
CA GLN A 277 -10.00 -33.75 5.50
C GLN A 277 -10.99 -34.86 5.86
N ALA A 278 -12.29 -34.57 5.86
CA ALA A 278 -13.33 -35.56 6.13
C ALA A 278 -13.34 -36.69 5.09
N GLN A 279 -13.19 -36.36 3.80
CA GLN A 279 -13.07 -37.37 2.74
C GLN A 279 -11.84 -38.25 2.91
N VAL A 280 -10.67 -37.64 3.20
CA VAL A 280 -9.43 -38.39 3.42
C VAL A 280 -9.56 -39.31 4.63
N GLN A 281 -10.14 -38.85 5.75
CA GLN A 281 -10.38 -39.70 6.91
C GLN A 281 -11.32 -40.86 6.60
N ALA A 282 -12.42 -40.61 5.89
CA ALA A 282 -13.35 -41.66 5.48
C ALA A 282 -12.68 -42.70 4.57
N GLN A 283 -11.84 -42.26 3.63
CA GLN A 283 -11.10 -43.15 2.74
C GLN A 283 -10.08 -44.01 3.51
N VAL A 284 -9.35 -43.43 4.47
CA VAL A 284 -8.40 -44.16 5.33
C VAL A 284 -9.14 -45.19 6.21
N GLN A 285 -10.30 -44.83 6.76
CA GLN A 285 -11.13 -45.76 7.53
C GLN A 285 -11.61 -46.92 6.66
N ALA A 286 -12.12 -46.63 5.45
CA ALA A 286 -12.58 -47.66 4.52
C ALA A 286 -11.45 -48.62 4.12
N GLN A 287 -10.27 -48.10 3.76
CA GLN A 287 -9.10 -48.93 3.45
C GLN A 287 -8.67 -49.79 4.64
N THR A 288 -8.71 -49.25 5.85
CA THR A 288 -8.36 -49.99 7.07
C THR A 288 -9.36 -51.10 7.36
N GLN A 289 -10.66 -50.83 7.17
CA GLN A 289 -11.74 -51.81 7.33
C GLN A 289 -11.62 -52.95 6.32
N ASP A 290 -11.28 -52.61 5.07
CA ASP A 290 -11.09 -53.58 3.99
C ASP A 290 -9.88 -54.49 4.25
N MET A 291 -8.77 -53.89 4.67
CA MET A 291 -7.57 -54.62 5.09
C MET A 291 -7.87 -55.55 6.27
N PHE A 292 -8.62 -55.09 7.27
CA PHE A 292 -9.02 -55.90 8.41
C PHE A 292 -9.91 -57.08 7.98
N SER A 293 -10.86 -56.84 7.09
CA SER A 293 -11.75 -57.87 6.54
C SER A 293 -10.96 -58.94 5.76
N TYR A 294 -9.98 -58.52 4.95
CA TYR A 294 -9.07 -59.41 4.25
C TYR A 294 -8.26 -60.31 5.21
N PHE A 295 -7.63 -59.71 6.23
CA PHE A 295 -6.88 -60.50 7.23
C PHE A 295 -7.79 -61.45 7.99
N HIS A 296 -8.97 -60.99 8.40
CA HIS A 296 -9.95 -61.81 9.12
C HIS A 296 -10.35 -63.05 8.32
N ALA A 297 -10.65 -62.89 7.03
CA ALA A 297 -10.97 -64.00 6.14
C ALA A 297 -9.80 -64.98 5.99
N HIS A 298 -8.57 -64.46 5.89
CA HIS A 298 -7.36 -65.27 5.73
C HIS A 298 -7.03 -66.10 6.99
N PHE A 299 -7.11 -65.50 8.18
CA PHE A 299 -6.90 -66.20 9.46
C PHE A 299 -7.96 -67.26 9.73
N THR A 300 -9.22 -66.96 9.40
CA THR A 300 -10.33 -67.93 9.49
C THR A 300 -10.07 -69.15 8.59
N ALA A 301 -9.56 -68.93 7.37
CA ALA A 301 -9.23 -70.02 6.44
C ALA A 301 -8.04 -70.89 6.91
N MET A 302 -7.12 -70.34 7.72
CA MET A 302 -5.95 -71.06 8.24
C MET A 302 -6.19 -71.73 9.62
N GLY A 303 -7.38 -71.58 10.22
CA GLY A 303 -7.71 -72.22 11.50
C GLY A 303 -7.02 -71.64 12.73
N HIS A 304 -6.49 -70.41 12.63
CA HIS A 304 -5.84 -69.71 13.74
C HIS A 304 -6.84 -68.82 14.51
N PRO A 305 -6.68 -68.63 15.83
CA PRO A 305 -7.56 -67.76 16.62
C PRO A 305 -7.44 -66.30 16.16
N LEU A 306 -8.59 -65.63 16.05
CA LEU A 306 -8.69 -64.25 15.56
C LEU A 306 -8.07 -63.26 16.55
N PRO A 307 -7.28 -62.27 16.09
CA PRO A 307 -6.90 -61.14 16.93
C PRO A 307 -8.15 -60.28 17.27
N PRO A 308 -8.22 -59.68 18.47
CA PRO A 308 -9.34 -58.83 18.86
C PRO A 308 -9.44 -57.59 17.95
N HIS A 309 -10.65 -57.03 17.85
CA HIS A 309 -10.90 -55.78 17.11
C HIS A 309 -9.95 -54.68 17.60
N PRO A 310 -9.30 -53.91 16.70
CA PRO A 310 -8.52 -52.78 17.14
C PRO A 310 -9.47 -51.71 17.67
N THR A 311 -9.50 -51.52 19.00
CA THR A 311 -10.12 -50.35 19.60
C THR A 311 -9.32 -49.13 19.17
N TRP A 312 -9.87 -48.32 18.26
CA TRP A 312 -9.29 -47.05 17.82
C TRP A 312 -9.40 -45.99 18.92
N ALA A 313 -8.77 -46.22 20.07
CA ALA A 313 -8.42 -45.12 20.95
C ALA A 313 -7.48 -44.17 20.18
N PRO A 314 -7.59 -42.84 20.37
CA PRO A 314 -6.66 -41.91 19.77
C PRO A 314 -5.24 -42.37 20.09
N ARG A 315 -4.44 -42.55 19.05
CA ARG A 315 -3.05 -42.98 19.17
C ARG A 315 -2.40 -42.01 20.18
N PRO A 316 -1.78 -42.49 21.28
CA PRO A 316 -1.07 -41.58 22.16
C PRO A 316 -0.06 -40.81 21.30
N PRO A 317 0.10 -39.49 21.52
CA PRO A 317 1.03 -38.70 20.73
C PRO A 317 2.38 -39.42 20.78
N ILE A 318 2.94 -39.69 19.61
CA ILE A 318 4.26 -40.28 19.49
C ILE A 318 5.19 -39.34 20.25
N SER A 319 5.66 -39.79 21.42
CA SER A 319 6.71 -39.12 22.18
C SER A 319 8.01 -39.33 21.43
N SER A 320 8.16 -38.58 20.34
CA SER A 320 9.48 -38.20 19.87
C SER A 320 9.85 -36.94 20.68
N PRO A 321 10.99 -36.92 21.38
CA PRO A 321 11.43 -35.72 22.07
C PRO A 321 11.59 -34.58 21.05
N PRO A 322 11.15 -33.35 21.38
CA PRO A 322 11.31 -32.23 20.47
C PRO A 322 12.80 -31.92 20.31
N MET A 323 13.26 -31.86 19.07
CA MET A 323 14.47 -31.13 18.74
C MET A 323 14.25 -29.67 19.17
N PRO A 324 15.17 -29.07 19.94
CA PRO A 324 15.00 -27.71 20.40
C PRO A 324 15.21 -26.74 19.25
N GLY A 325 14.25 -25.82 19.07
CA GLY A 325 14.46 -24.56 18.36
C GLY A 325 13.64 -24.38 17.10
N SER A 326 12.33 -24.17 17.26
CA SER A 326 11.63 -23.16 16.48
C SER A 326 10.26 -22.89 17.10
N ALA A 327 10.24 -22.06 18.15
CA ALA A 327 9.02 -21.40 18.58
C ALA A 327 8.70 -20.32 17.55
N GLY A 328 7.64 -20.56 16.77
CA GLY A 328 6.91 -19.47 16.14
C GLY A 328 6.02 -18.76 17.16
N SER A 329 5.50 -17.61 16.78
CA SER A 329 4.26 -17.07 17.36
C SER A 329 3.57 -16.21 16.30
N ASN A 330 2.53 -16.78 15.68
CA ASN A 330 1.38 -16.01 15.21
C ASN A 330 0.40 -15.96 16.39
N VAL A 331 -0.04 -14.75 16.74
CA VAL A 331 -1.20 -14.46 17.61
C VAL A 331 -1.93 -13.34 16.87
N GLU A 332 -2.97 -13.68 16.12
CA GLU A 332 -4.39 -13.64 16.50
C GLU A 332 -4.94 -12.22 16.64
N ALA A 333 -5.99 -11.97 15.85
CA ALA A 333 -6.57 -10.69 15.53
C ALA A 333 -7.33 -10.07 16.71
N GLY A 334 -7.07 -8.79 16.96
CA GLY A 334 -7.85 -7.93 17.86
C GLY A 334 -8.27 -6.66 17.14
N ALA A 335 -9.59 -6.42 17.12
CA ALA A 335 -10.30 -5.34 16.45
C ALA A 335 -9.77 -3.94 16.78
N VAL A 336 -9.66 -3.04 15.79
CA VAL A 336 -9.43 -1.62 16.08
C VAL A 336 -10.24 -0.62 15.25
N VAL A 337 -10.85 0.23 16.05
CA VAL A 337 -11.51 1.52 15.88
C VAL A 337 -10.62 2.57 15.18
N GLY A 338 -11.24 3.33 14.27
CA GLY A 338 -11.07 4.78 14.11
C GLY A 338 -9.66 5.31 13.83
N VAL A 339 -9.37 5.52 12.54
CA VAL A 339 -8.19 6.23 12.05
C VAL A 339 -8.21 7.69 12.51
N GLN A 340 -7.12 8.15 13.13
CA GLN A 340 -6.75 9.57 13.15
C GLN A 340 -5.38 9.71 12.48
N ASP A 341 -5.30 10.59 11.49
CA ASP A 341 -4.08 10.94 10.77
C ASP A 341 -3.00 11.43 11.73
N VAL A 342 -1.85 10.74 11.75
CA VAL A 342 -0.64 11.19 12.47
C VAL A 342 0.04 12.26 11.63
N ASP A 343 0.15 13.47 12.19
CA ASP A 343 0.87 14.60 11.58
C ASP A 343 2.37 14.26 11.35
N LEU A 344 2.75 14.13 10.09
CA LEU A 344 4.10 13.82 9.62
C LEU A 344 5.03 15.05 9.58
N SER A 345 4.62 16.19 10.17
CA SER A 345 5.46 17.39 10.29
C SER A 345 6.80 17.12 11.00
N ALA A 346 6.86 16.14 11.90
CA ALA A 346 8.06 15.75 12.64
C ALA A 346 9.12 14.99 11.82
N ALA A 347 8.79 14.43 10.64
CA ALA A 347 9.76 13.74 9.78
C ALA A 347 10.63 14.71 8.95
N ARG A 348 10.31 16.02 8.97
CA ARG A 348 11.07 17.06 8.26
C ARG A 348 12.40 17.43 8.91
N THR A 349 12.67 16.99 10.14
CA THR A 349 13.90 17.34 10.89
C THR A 349 15.00 16.28 10.78
N LEU A 350 15.04 15.52 9.67
CA LEU A 350 16.15 14.60 9.41
C LEU A 350 17.46 15.29 9.01
N PHE A 351 17.44 16.59 8.74
CA PHE A 351 18.64 17.40 8.51
C PHE A 351 18.47 18.80 9.13
N PRO A 352 19.42 19.29 9.93
CA PRO A 352 19.40 20.67 10.41
C PRO A 352 19.53 21.64 9.23
N PRO A 353 18.84 22.80 9.24
CA PRO A 353 18.90 23.78 8.14
C PRO A 353 20.21 24.58 8.10
N VAL A 354 21.14 24.35 9.03
CA VAL A 354 22.36 25.15 9.21
C VAL A 354 23.58 24.23 9.32
N PRO A 355 24.67 24.49 8.58
CA PRO A 355 25.91 23.73 8.71
C PRO A 355 26.52 23.93 10.11
N PRO A 356 27.13 22.90 10.72
CA PRO A 356 27.93 23.09 11.93
C PRO A 356 29.13 24.01 11.61
N PRO A 357 29.57 24.85 12.56
CA PRO A 357 30.74 25.68 12.37
C PRO A 357 31.98 24.79 12.13
N PHE A 358 32.72 25.11 11.07
CA PHE A 358 34.05 24.55 10.82
C PHE A 358 35.00 25.08 11.91
N ASP A 359 35.64 24.18 12.64
CA ASP A 359 36.91 24.46 13.32
C ASP A 359 38.00 23.70 12.55
N PRO A 360 39.18 24.32 12.30
CA PRO A 360 40.17 23.86 11.33
C PRO A 360 40.89 22.55 11.70
#